data_AF-A0A420IN99-F1
#
_entry.id   AF-A0A420IN99-F1
#
_cell.length_a   1.000
_cell.length_b   1.000
_cell.length_c   1.000
_cell.angle_alpha   90.00
_cell.angle_beta   90.00
_cell.angle_gamma   90.00
#
_symmetry.space_group_name_H-M   'P 1'
#
loop_
_entity.id
_entity.type
_entity.pdbx_description
1 polymer ?
#
loop_
_entity_poly.entity_id
_entity_poly.type
_entity_poly.pdbx_seq_one_letter_code
_entity_poly.pdbx_strand_id
1 'polypeptide(L)'
;MLLDGSAADRLAATPRIRRIVNARETATPENLIEVNEWLKEEFPDHFEENIEQDILSEIQTFAQRIKNDQNIQKPETLLAYYQRAVNLLRRALCRDRPRENSVLPVLTGLENIILNTIVNAYVIGLCNSRLRQKVLEKDGATCGALWKAHDIIQSAQRSLEILDQTEKELVDRHRPSKLEEFVSSQYGRSAVSVLADVEAGRSVYSLGSQSSQRTNYVTPPTRTIPLNRQLVAPLTNSKDHQPEETDRKPRRLSMPPTSSSLHPIINGSKARNPAADGLLCINCGDFGHRRRECQNPSLPHWEQAYLRNCVQANLITVCPILFLANAVRRRNELHRRERSHYIQTADSPQSILPEFRPPYM
;
A
#
# COMPACT_ATOMS: atom_id res chain seq x y z
N MET A 1 8.45 -33.72 19.86
CA MET A 1 9.78 -33.09 19.66
C MET A 1 9.55 -31.59 19.66
N LEU A 2 10.26 -30.82 20.48
CA LEU A 2 9.97 -29.38 20.68
C LEU A 2 10.61 -28.47 19.61
N LEU A 3 11.66 -28.94 18.94
CA LEU A 3 12.38 -28.26 17.87
C LEU A 3 12.60 -29.25 16.71
N ASP A 4 12.65 -28.76 15.48
CA ASP A 4 12.95 -29.54 14.26
C ASP A 4 14.07 -28.91 13.42
N GLY A 5 14.53 -29.65 12.41
CA GLY A 5 15.55 -29.21 11.46
C GLY A 5 16.85 -28.73 12.12
N SER A 6 17.41 -27.64 11.59
CA SER A 6 18.67 -27.03 12.05
C SER A 6 18.67 -26.72 13.56
N ALA A 7 17.51 -26.38 14.14
CA ALA A 7 17.40 -26.10 15.57
C ALA A 7 17.53 -27.38 16.43
N ALA A 8 17.09 -28.53 15.93
CA ALA A 8 17.27 -29.81 16.60
C ALA A 8 18.75 -30.25 16.59
N ASP A 9 19.46 -30.03 15.48
CA ASP A 9 20.89 -30.34 15.36
C ASP A 9 21.74 -29.47 16.31
N ARG A 10 21.41 -28.17 16.40
CA ARG A 10 22.05 -27.23 17.34
C ARG A 10 21.79 -27.61 18.80
N LEU A 11 20.55 -27.95 19.15
CA LEU A 11 20.23 -28.45 20.49
C LEU A 11 20.98 -29.76 20.81
N ALA A 12 21.15 -30.64 19.82
CA ALA A 12 21.90 -31.88 19.99
C ALA A 12 23.40 -31.63 20.26
N ALA A 13 23.97 -30.56 19.68
CA ALA A 13 25.35 -30.12 19.87
C ALA A 13 25.60 -29.43 21.22
N THR A 14 24.56 -29.10 22.00
CA THR A 14 24.69 -28.47 23.32
C THR A 14 24.10 -29.36 24.43
N PRO A 15 24.84 -30.36 24.96
CA PRO A 15 24.33 -31.38 25.88
C PRO A 15 23.77 -30.83 27.20
N ARG A 16 24.20 -29.64 27.62
CA ARG A 16 23.73 -28.96 28.82
C ARG A 16 22.29 -28.43 28.64
N ILE A 17 22.07 -27.66 27.58
CA ILE A 17 20.75 -27.14 27.20
C ILE A 17 19.79 -28.28 26.87
N ARG A 18 20.25 -29.31 26.16
CA ARG A 18 19.45 -30.52 25.88
C ARG A 18 18.96 -31.21 27.15
N ARG A 19 19.80 -31.31 28.18
CA ARG A 19 19.40 -31.90 29.47
C ARG A 19 18.31 -31.07 30.15
N ILE A 20 18.42 -29.75 30.11
CA ILE A 20 17.41 -28.84 30.65
C ILE A 20 16.08 -29.00 29.89
N VAL A 21 16.11 -28.98 28.56
CA VAL A 21 14.91 -29.11 27.71
C VAL A 21 14.23 -30.48 27.89
N ASN A 22 15.01 -31.55 28.07
CA ASN A 22 14.47 -32.88 28.33
C ASN A 22 13.90 -33.02 29.75
N ALA A 23 14.45 -32.28 30.72
CA ALA A 23 13.97 -32.21 32.10
C ALA A 23 13.00 -31.02 32.34
N ARG A 24 12.25 -30.59 31.31
CA ARG A 24 11.36 -29.41 31.37
C ARG A 24 10.34 -29.45 32.52
N GLU A 25 9.95 -30.64 32.96
CA GLU A 25 8.96 -30.85 34.04
C GLU A 25 9.55 -30.56 35.43
N THR A 26 10.88 -30.52 35.54
CA THR A 26 11.64 -30.25 36.77
C THR A 26 12.61 -29.07 36.61
N ALA A 27 12.42 -28.24 35.57
CA ALA A 27 13.33 -27.13 35.27
C ALA A 27 13.12 -25.95 36.24
N THR A 28 14.22 -25.43 36.79
CA THR A 28 14.20 -24.25 37.67
C THR A 28 14.16 -22.94 36.85
N PRO A 29 13.83 -21.80 37.46
CA PRO A 29 13.86 -20.50 36.79
C PRO A 29 15.23 -20.16 36.17
N GLU A 30 16.32 -20.55 36.82
CA GLU A 30 17.70 -20.34 36.35
C GLU A 30 17.96 -21.16 35.07
N ASN A 31 17.46 -22.39 35.03
CA ASN A 31 17.54 -23.24 33.84
C ASN A 31 16.78 -22.62 32.65
N LEU A 32 15.67 -21.92 32.91
CA LEU A 32 14.92 -21.21 31.86
C LEU A 32 15.68 -19.99 31.34
N ILE A 33 16.34 -19.24 32.24
CA ILE A 33 17.20 -18.12 31.85
C ILE A 33 18.35 -18.63 30.98
N GLU A 34 18.99 -19.73 31.36
CA GLU A 34 20.11 -20.31 30.61
C GLU A 34 19.69 -20.76 29.21
N VAL A 35 18.55 -21.44 29.07
CA VAL A 35 18.02 -21.83 27.75
C VAL A 35 17.64 -20.62 26.91
N ASN A 36 17.10 -19.57 27.54
CA ASN A 36 16.74 -18.33 26.84
C ASN A 36 17.98 -17.57 26.33
N GLU A 37 19.03 -17.47 27.13
CA GLU A 37 20.31 -16.87 26.68
C GLU A 37 20.94 -17.70 25.56
N TRP A 38 20.95 -19.03 25.68
CA TRP A 38 21.42 -19.90 24.58
C TRP A 38 20.61 -19.71 23.29
N LEU A 39 19.29 -19.55 23.38
CA LEU A 39 18.45 -19.28 22.20
C LEU A 39 18.78 -17.92 21.56
N LYS A 40 19.08 -16.89 22.35
CA LYS A 40 19.49 -15.58 21.83
C LYS A 40 20.86 -15.64 21.16
N GLU A 41 21.81 -16.38 21.73
CA GLU A 41 23.16 -16.54 21.18
C GLU A 41 23.18 -17.35 19.88
N GLU A 42 22.43 -18.46 19.82
CA GLU A 42 22.40 -19.32 18.62
C GLU A 42 21.48 -18.79 17.52
N PHE A 43 20.49 -17.96 17.85
CA PHE A 43 19.56 -17.36 16.89
C PHE A 43 19.49 -15.82 16.99
N PRO A 44 20.62 -15.10 16.83
CA PRO A 44 20.70 -13.67 17.04
C PRO A 44 19.81 -12.86 16.07
N ASP A 45 19.61 -13.37 14.86
CA ASP A 45 18.82 -12.72 13.80
C ASP A 45 17.31 -12.61 14.11
N HIS A 46 16.82 -13.26 15.19
CA HIS A 46 15.41 -13.25 15.58
C HIS A 46 15.13 -12.34 16.77
N PHE A 47 16.18 -11.80 17.40
CA PHE A 47 16.12 -10.93 18.57
C PHE A 47 16.81 -9.60 18.25
N GLU A 48 16.41 -8.91 17.18
CA GLU A 48 16.68 -7.48 17.12
C GLU A 48 16.02 -6.84 18.36
N GLU A 49 16.85 -6.36 19.29
CA GLU A 49 16.51 -5.69 20.56
C GLU A 49 15.71 -4.39 20.40
N ASN A 50 15.09 -4.17 19.24
CA ASN A 50 14.27 -3.01 18.94
C ASN A 50 12.78 -3.27 19.30
N ILE A 51 12.56 -3.96 20.43
CA ILE A 51 11.24 -4.23 21.01
C ILE A 51 10.62 -2.91 21.54
N GLU A 52 11.43 -1.89 21.79
CA GLU A 52 10.95 -0.57 22.25
C GLU A 52 10.47 0.36 21.12
N GLN A 53 10.70 0.01 19.85
CA GLN A 53 10.17 0.83 18.77
C GLN A 53 8.67 0.60 18.66
N ASP A 54 7.88 1.66 18.84
CA ASP A 54 6.42 1.61 18.79
C ASP A 54 5.98 0.99 17.45
N ILE A 55 5.56 -0.28 17.52
CA ILE A 55 5.11 -1.08 16.37
C ILE A 55 4.02 -0.31 15.60
N LEU A 56 3.21 0.50 16.29
CA LEU A 56 2.18 1.31 15.64
C LEU A 56 2.79 2.42 14.77
N SER A 57 3.82 3.12 15.27
CA SER A 57 4.56 4.11 14.50
C SER A 57 5.29 3.48 13.31
N GLU A 58 5.87 2.28 13.51
CA GLU A 58 6.51 1.55 12.43
C GLU A 58 5.50 1.11 11.35
N ILE A 59 4.32 0.62 11.73
CA ILE A 59 3.23 0.30 10.79
C ILE A 59 2.79 1.55 10.02
N GLN A 60 2.62 2.69 10.70
CA GLN A 60 2.17 3.94 10.08
C GLN A 60 3.17 4.50 9.06
N THR A 61 4.46 4.34 9.34
CA THR A 61 5.56 4.82 8.48
C THR A 61 6.10 3.74 7.54
N PHE A 62 5.46 2.57 7.51
CA PHE A 62 5.94 1.42 6.76
C PHE A 62 5.86 1.68 5.25
N ALA A 63 7.01 1.90 4.63
CA ALA A 63 7.15 2.09 3.20
C ALA A 63 8.39 1.40 2.66
N GLN A 64 8.39 1.12 1.36
CA GLN A 64 9.54 0.61 0.63
C GLN A 64 10.66 1.65 0.71
N ARG A 65 11.85 1.23 1.15
CA ARG A 65 12.97 2.16 1.36
C ARG A 65 13.59 2.55 0.02
N ILE A 66 14.10 3.76 -0.07
CA ILE A 66 14.99 4.20 -1.15
C ILE A 66 16.39 4.25 -0.55
N LYS A 67 17.30 3.40 -1.03
CA LYS A 67 18.70 3.41 -0.58
C LYS A 67 19.46 4.46 -1.40
N ASN A 68 20.24 5.29 -0.71
CA ASN A 68 21.21 6.18 -1.31
C ASN A 68 22.57 5.49 -1.33
N ASP A 69 22.72 4.43 -2.12
CA ASP A 69 24.04 3.83 -2.33
C ASP A 69 24.72 4.55 -3.49
N GLN A 70 25.89 5.17 -3.23
CA GLN A 70 26.76 5.75 -4.27
C GLN A 70 26.06 6.75 -5.23
N ASN A 71 25.25 7.69 -4.71
CA ASN A 71 24.49 8.66 -5.51
C ASN A 71 23.42 8.06 -6.46
N ILE A 72 23.15 6.75 -6.40
CA ILE A 72 22.06 6.12 -7.14
C ILE A 72 20.93 5.82 -6.15
N GLN A 73 19.81 6.53 -6.28
CA GLN A 73 18.58 6.25 -5.55
C GLN A 73 17.99 4.94 -6.08
N LYS A 74 18.34 3.81 -5.46
CA LYS A 74 17.80 2.51 -5.81
C LYS A 74 16.74 2.10 -4.77
N PRO A 75 15.50 1.83 -5.19
CA PRO A 75 14.50 1.29 -4.27
C PRO A 75 14.96 -0.08 -3.77
N GLU A 76 14.64 -0.36 -2.51
CA GLU A 76 14.71 -1.68 -1.89
C GLU A 76 14.02 -2.70 -2.81
N THR A 77 14.57 -3.91 -2.92
CA THR A 77 13.94 -4.96 -3.75
C THR A 77 12.58 -5.36 -3.15
N LEU A 78 11.63 -5.78 -3.99
CA LEU A 78 10.30 -6.19 -3.50
C LEU A 78 10.36 -7.39 -2.54
N LEU A 79 11.35 -8.27 -2.72
CA LEU A 79 11.60 -9.40 -1.82
C LEU A 79 12.09 -8.93 -0.45
N ALA A 80 13.06 -8.03 -0.39
CA ALA A 80 13.54 -7.47 0.87
C ALA A 80 12.42 -6.68 1.58
N TYR A 81 11.65 -5.90 0.83
CA TYR A 81 10.51 -5.17 1.37
C TYR A 81 9.44 -6.11 1.93
N TYR A 82 9.15 -7.22 1.25
CA TYR A 82 8.26 -8.27 1.74
C TYR A 82 8.77 -8.93 3.02
N GLN A 83 10.05 -9.29 3.08
CA GLN A 83 10.66 -9.87 4.27
C GLN A 83 10.56 -8.93 5.48
N ARG A 84 10.71 -7.63 5.25
CA ARG A 84 10.51 -6.59 6.27
C ARG A 84 9.06 -6.53 6.77
N ALA A 85 8.09 -6.68 5.88
CA ALA A 85 6.67 -6.75 6.25
C ALA A 85 6.36 -8.02 7.07
N VAL A 86 6.96 -9.15 6.70
CA VAL A 86 6.85 -10.42 7.46
C VAL A 86 7.48 -10.27 8.86
N ASN A 87 8.63 -9.61 8.96
CA ASN A 87 9.27 -9.34 10.25
C ASN A 87 8.39 -8.43 11.13
N LEU A 88 7.81 -7.39 10.55
CA LEU A 88 6.87 -6.50 11.24
C LEU A 88 5.65 -7.27 11.78
N LEU A 89 5.11 -8.19 10.98
CA LEU A 89 4.00 -9.05 11.38
C LEU A 89 4.36 -9.96 12.58
N ARG A 90 5.55 -10.56 12.57
CA ARG A 90 6.08 -11.38 13.67
C ARG A 90 6.28 -10.56 14.94
N ARG A 91 6.88 -9.36 14.83
CA ARG A 91 7.09 -8.44 15.95
C ARG A 91 5.76 -7.93 16.53
N ALA A 92 4.74 -7.79 15.70
CA ALA A 92 3.36 -7.50 16.13
C ALA A 92 2.63 -8.69 16.77
N LEU A 93 3.30 -9.84 16.94
CA LEU A 93 2.74 -11.10 17.45
C LEU A 93 1.47 -11.53 16.68
N CYS A 94 1.44 -11.24 15.38
CA CYS A 94 0.32 -11.55 14.51
C CYS A 94 0.72 -12.63 13.51
N ARG A 95 -0.22 -13.53 13.18
CA ARG A 95 -0.04 -14.57 12.18
C ARG A 95 -0.61 -14.10 10.85
N ASP A 96 0.02 -14.51 9.75
CA ASP A 96 -0.57 -14.29 8.44
C ASP A 96 -1.74 -15.26 8.27
N ARG A 97 -2.66 -14.95 7.34
CA ARG A 97 -3.76 -15.83 7.04
C ARG A 97 -3.20 -17.11 6.41
N PRO A 98 -3.57 -18.30 6.91
CA PRO A 98 -3.10 -19.55 6.34
C PRO A 98 -3.44 -19.65 4.85
N ARG A 99 -2.59 -20.36 4.12
CA ARG A 99 -2.92 -20.77 2.75
C ARG A 99 -4.12 -21.71 2.77
N GLU A 100 -4.86 -21.73 1.66
CA GLU A 100 -6.01 -22.61 1.46
C GLU A 100 -5.63 -24.05 1.84
N ASN A 101 -6.49 -24.72 2.62
CA ASN A 101 -6.33 -26.09 3.16
C ASN A 101 -5.44 -26.27 4.40
N SER A 102 -5.07 -25.22 5.13
CA SER A 102 -4.36 -25.41 6.41
C SER A 102 -5.30 -25.82 7.55
N VAL A 103 -4.80 -26.65 8.47
CA VAL A 103 -5.47 -27.03 9.73
C VAL A 103 -5.34 -25.94 10.82
N LEU A 104 -4.68 -24.81 10.52
CA LEU A 104 -4.40 -23.78 11.53
C LEU A 104 -5.68 -23.06 12.00
N PRO A 105 -5.73 -22.65 13.28
CA PRO A 105 -6.86 -21.90 13.81
C PRO A 105 -7.09 -20.59 13.05
N VAL A 106 -8.36 -20.26 12.85
CA VAL A 106 -8.79 -18.97 12.29
C VAL A 106 -8.17 -17.83 13.09
N LEU A 107 -7.77 -16.76 12.39
CA LEU A 107 -7.26 -15.54 13.02
C LEU A 107 -8.33 -14.93 13.92
N THR A 108 -7.92 -14.50 15.11
CA THR A 108 -8.76 -13.70 16.00
C THR A 108 -9.12 -12.37 15.34
N GLY A 109 -10.20 -11.72 15.81
CA GLY A 109 -10.61 -10.42 15.28
C GLY A 109 -9.50 -9.36 15.36
N LEU A 110 -8.71 -9.38 16.43
CA LEU A 110 -7.58 -8.47 16.61
C LEU A 110 -6.43 -8.77 15.63
N GLU A 111 -6.05 -10.05 15.49
CA GLU A 111 -5.04 -10.46 14.50
C GLU A 111 -5.46 -10.02 13.09
N ASN A 112 -6.73 -10.20 12.74
CA ASN A 112 -7.24 -9.79 11.43
C ASN A 112 -7.14 -8.27 11.22
N ILE A 113 -7.41 -7.46 12.25
CA ILE A 113 -7.25 -5.99 12.17
C ILE A 113 -5.78 -5.61 11.97
N ILE A 114 -4.86 -6.19 12.75
CA ILE A 114 -3.42 -5.93 12.63
C ILE A 114 -2.92 -6.33 11.24
N LEU A 115 -3.26 -7.54 10.80
CA LEU A 115 -2.88 -8.06 9.48
C LEU A 115 -3.37 -7.14 8.36
N ASN A 116 -4.64 -6.77 8.36
CA ASN A 116 -5.18 -5.87 7.33
C ASN A 116 -4.50 -4.49 7.35
N THR A 117 -4.13 -3.99 8.54
CA THR A 117 -3.40 -2.72 8.66
C THR A 117 -2.00 -2.83 8.05
N ILE A 118 -1.27 -3.90 8.36
CA ILE A 118 0.08 -4.17 7.80
C ILE A 118 0.01 -4.39 6.29
N VAL A 119 -0.95 -5.19 5.81
CA VAL A 119 -1.15 -5.44 4.37
C VAL A 119 -1.43 -4.14 3.62
N ASN A 120 -2.31 -3.30 4.17
CA ASN A 120 -2.62 -2.01 3.57
C ASN A 120 -1.39 -1.10 3.53
N ALA A 121 -0.64 -0.99 4.64
CA ALA A 121 0.60 -0.22 4.70
C ALA A 121 1.66 -0.76 3.71
N TYR A 122 1.79 -2.08 3.58
CA TYR A 122 2.70 -2.72 2.64
C TYR A 122 2.38 -2.39 1.18
N VAL A 123 1.10 -2.38 0.80
CA VAL A 123 0.68 -2.04 -0.58
C VAL A 123 0.80 -0.54 -0.86
N ILE A 124 0.33 0.30 0.07
CA ILE A 124 0.41 1.76 -0.07
C ILE A 124 1.87 2.23 -0.09
N GLY A 125 2.73 1.59 0.69
CA GLY A 125 4.14 1.92 0.86
C GLY A 125 5.04 1.58 -0.33
N LEU A 126 4.53 0.96 -1.40
CA LEU A 126 5.31 0.71 -2.62
C LEU A 126 5.81 2.02 -3.25
N CYS A 127 7.09 2.08 -3.62
CA CYS A 127 7.68 3.28 -4.24
C CYS A 127 7.16 3.53 -5.67
N ASN A 128 7.00 2.47 -6.45
CA ASN A 128 6.57 2.58 -7.85
C ASN A 128 5.05 2.84 -7.91
N SER A 129 4.66 4.06 -8.31
CA SER A 129 3.26 4.50 -8.36
C SER A 129 2.41 3.70 -9.35
N ARG A 130 2.96 3.33 -10.51
CA ARG A 130 2.27 2.53 -11.54
C ARG A 130 2.05 1.09 -11.07
N LEU A 131 3.04 0.50 -10.40
CA LEU A 131 2.90 -0.81 -9.76
C LEU A 131 1.85 -0.76 -8.65
N ARG A 132 1.94 0.23 -7.75
CA ARG A 132 0.99 0.43 -6.65
C ARG A 132 -0.45 0.55 -7.16
N GLN A 133 -0.68 1.37 -8.19
CA GLN A 133 -2.00 1.52 -8.80
C GLN A 133 -2.53 0.18 -9.32
N LYS A 134 -1.72 -0.56 -10.09
CA LYS A 134 -2.12 -1.85 -10.65
C LYS A 134 -2.40 -2.92 -9.60
N VAL A 135 -1.71 -2.85 -8.46
CA VAL A 135 -1.95 -3.74 -7.31
C VAL A 135 -3.26 -3.38 -6.61
N LEU A 136 -3.55 -2.08 -6.45
CA LEU A 136 -4.82 -1.60 -5.89
C LEU A 136 -6.02 -1.97 -6.79
N GLU A 137 -5.87 -1.91 -8.11
CA GLU A 137 -6.89 -2.37 -9.07
C GLU A 137 -7.20 -3.86 -8.96
N LYS A 138 -6.28 -4.65 -8.40
CA LYS A 138 -6.43 -6.10 -8.15
C LYS A 138 -6.72 -6.42 -6.69
N ASP A 139 -7.25 -5.46 -5.93
CA ASP A 139 -7.60 -5.64 -4.51
C ASP A 139 -6.41 -6.07 -3.62
N GLY A 140 -5.19 -5.70 -3.98
CA GLY A 140 -3.99 -6.11 -3.24
C GLY A 140 -3.99 -5.64 -1.78
N ALA A 141 -4.54 -4.45 -1.49
CA ALA A 141 -4.61 -3.91 -0.13
C ALA A 141 -5.71 -4.56 0.73
N THR A 142 -6.71 -5.18 0.10
CA THR A 142 -7.89 -5.75 0.77
C THR A 142 -7.92 -7.29 0.71
N CYS A 143 -6.89 -7.92 0.15
CA CYS A 143 -6.82 -9.37 -0.02
C CYS A 143 -6.72 -10.17 1.30
N GLY A 144 -6.49 -9.50 2.42
CA GLY A 144 -6.57 -10.06 3.77
C GLY A 144 -5.51 -11.09 4.13
N ALA A 145 -4.41 -11.15 3.37
CA ALA A 145 -3.24 -11.97 3.65
C ALA A 145 -1.99 -11.29 3.06
N LEU A 146 -0.88 -11.28 3.81
CA LEU A 146 0.35 -10.63 3.36
C LEU A 146 1.01 -11.40 2.22
N TRP A 147 1.04 -12.74 2.30
CA TRP A 147 1.52 -13.58 1.19
C TRP A 147 0.74 -13.36 -0.11
N LYS A 148 -0.59 -13.21 -0.02
CA LYS A 148 -1.45 -13.00 -1.18
C LYS A 148 -1.23 -11.62 -1.79
N ALA A 149 -1.04 -10.59 -0.96
CA ALA A 149 -0.67 -9.26 -1.42
C ALA A 149 0.65 -9.31 -2.20
N HIS A 150 1.64 -10.06 -1.70
CA HIS A 150 2.93 -10.23 -2.39
C HIS A 150 2.78 -10.94 -3.74
N ASP A 151 1.98 -12.00 -3.83
CA ASP A 151 1.71 -12.69 -5.10
C ASP A 151 1.05 -11.76 -6.13
N ILE A 152 0.11 -10.91 -5.69
CA ILE A 152 -0.54 -9.89 -6.53
C ILE A 152 0.51 -8.87 -7.01
N ILE A 153 1.41 -8.42 -6.13
CA ILE A 153 2.51 -7.50 -6.48
C ILE A 153 3.42 -8.11 -7.55
N GLN A 154 3.86 -9.36 -7.37
CA GLN A 154 4.70 -10.03 -8.36
C GLN A 154 3.99 -10.21 -9.71
N SER A 155 2.70 -10.59 -9.67
CA SER A 155 1.87 -10.69 -10.88
C SER A 155 1.72 -9.34 -11.60
N ALA A 156 1.49 -8.27 -10.84
CA ALA A 156 1.36 -6.91 -11.38
C ALA A 156 2.68 -6.42 -11.98
N GLN A 157 3.82 -6.70 -11.34
CA GLN A 157 5.14 -6.38 -11.84
C GLN A 157 5.41 -7.06 -13.19
N ARG A 158 5.25 -8.39 -13.27
CA ARG A 158 5.43 -9.14 -14.52
C ARG A 158 4.53 -8.61 -15.63
N SER A 159 3.28 -8.27 -15.29
CA SER A 159 2.34 -7.71 -16.27
C SER A 159 2.72 -6.30 -16.74
N LEU A 160 3.41 -5.49 -15.93
CA LEU A 160 3.95 -4.20 -16.37
C LEU A 160 5.17 -4.37 -17.26
N GLU A 161 6.06 -5.31 -16.92
CA GLU A 161 7.24 -5.63 -17.75
C GLU A 161 6.83 -6.08 -19.16
N ILE A 162 5.78 -6.92 -19.27
CA ILE A 162 5.21 -7.31 -20.57
C ILE A 162 4.67 -6.10 -21.34
N LEU A 163 3.91 -5.22 -20.68
CA LEU A 163 3.36 -4.03 -21.34
C LEU A 163 4.47 -3.12 -21.87
N ASP A 164 5.50 -2.87 -21.06
CA ASP A 164 6.63 -2.02 -21.46
C ASP A 164 7.42 -2.64 -22.62
N GLN A 165 7.55 -3.96 -22.64
CA GLN A 165 8.17 -4.68 -23.75
C GLN A 165 7.33 -4.57 -25.04
N THR A 166 6.01 -4.78 -24.95
CA THR A 166 5.12 -4.66 -26.11
C THR A 166 5.07 -3.23 -26.66
N GLU A 167 5.13 -2.21 -25.80
CA GLU A 167 5.17 -0.81 -26.22
C GLU A 167 6.47 -0.50 -26.99
N LYS A 168 7.61 -0.98 -26.49
CA LYS A 168 8.90 -0.86 -27.20
C LYS A 168 8.85 -1.55 -28.56
N GLU A 169 8.34 -2.78 -28.62
CA GLU A 169 8.20 -3.52 -29.88
C GLU A 169 7.26 -2.82 -30.87
N LEU A 170 6.18 -2.20 -30.39
CA LEU A 170 5.31 -1.41 -31.24
C LEU A 170 6.04 -0.17 -31.76
N VAL A 171 6.76 0.57 -30.91
CA VAL A 171 7.54 1.73 -31.35
C VAL A 171 8.59 1.33 -32.39
N ASP A 172 9.32 0.25 -32.16
CA ASP A 172 10.34 -0.27 -33.07
C ASP A 172 9.73 -0.73 -34.40
N ARG A 173 8.55 -1.36 -34.37
CA ARG A 173 7.82 -1.78 -35.58
C ARG A 173 7.30 -0.59 -36.40
N HIS A 174 6.87 0.51 -35.76
CA HIS A 174 6.34 1.68 -36.46
C HIS A 174 7.42 2.64 -36.97
N ARG A 175 8.64 2.57 -36.41
CA ARG A 175 9.77 3.41 -36.81
C ARG A 175 10.12 3.31 -38.32
N PRO A 176 10.24 2.12 -38.94
CA PRO A 176 10.54 2.03 -40.37
C PRO A 176 9.41 2.57 -41.24
N SER A 177 8.14 2.35 -40.89
CA SER A 177 7.01 2.89 -41.66
C SER A 177 6.96 4.42 -41.64
N LYS A 178 7.22 5.04 -40.48
CA LYS A 178 7.31 6.51 -40.37
C LYS A 178 8.50 7.07 -41.15
N LEU A 179 9.63 6.36 -41.16
CA LEU A 179 10.80 6.75 -41.96
C LEU A 179 10.48 6.66 -43.46
N GLU A 180 9.82 5.58 -43.88
CA GLU A 180 9.37 5.38 -45.26
C GLU A 180 8.41 6.50 -45.70
N GLU A 181 7.45 6.87 -44.85
CA GLU A 181 6.51 7.97 -45.10
C GLU A 181 7.22 9.32 -45.20
N PHE A 182 8.16 9.60 -44.29
CA PHE A 182 8.96 10.82 -44.32
C PHE A 182 9.81 10.92 -45.58
N VAL A 183 10.50 9.84 -45.96
CA VAL A 183 11.33 9.81 -47.18
C VAL A 183 10.46 9.92 -48.42
N SER A 184 9.31 9.23 -48.45
CA SER A 184 8.34 9.36 -49.55
C SER A 184 7.79 10.78 -49.67
N SER A 185 7.52 11.46 -48.55
CA SER A 185 7.04 12.85 -48.56
C SER A 185 8.11 13.85 -49.02
N GLN A 186 9.38 13.65 -48.65
CA GLN A 186 10.45 14.59 -48.97
C GLN A 186 11.01 14.39 -50.38
N TYR A 187 11.11 13.15 -50.83
CA TYR A 187 11.79 12.78 -52.08
C TYR A 187 10.83 12.22 -53.15
N GLY A 188 9.55 12.00 -52.82
CA GLY A 188 8.57 11.41 -53.74
C GLY A 188 8.84 9.95 -54.11
N ARG A 189 9.70 9.25 -53.36
CA ARG A 189 10.19 7.89 -53.63
C ARG A 189 10.34 7.09 -52.34
N SER A 190 10.27 5.76 -52.46
CA SER A 190 10.51 4.85 -51.33
C SER A 190 11.90 5.03 -50.72
N ALA A 191 12.05 4.80 -49.41
CA ALA A 191 13.36 4.95 -48.76
C ALA A 191 14.40 3.97 -49.31
N VAL A 192 13.99 2.77 -49.71
CA VAL A 192 14.85 1.78 -50.35
C VAL A 192 15.47 2.32 -51.65
N SER A 193 14.67 2.98 -52.50
CA SER A 193 15.16 3.59 -53.74
C SER A 193 16.14 4.74 -53.47
N VAL A 194 15.86 5.58 -52.46
CA VAL A 194 16.73 6.70 -52.09
C VAL A 194 18.07 6.18 -51.58
N LEU A 195 18.05 5.14 -50.73
CA LEU A 195 19.26 4.50 -50.20
C LEU A 195 20.09 3.84 -51.31
N ALA A 196 19.45 3.14 -52.25
CA ALA A 196 20.15 2.52 -53.38
C ALA A 196 20.88 3.56 -54.26
N ASP A 197 20.33 4.76 -54.42
CA ASP A 197 21.00 5.84 -55.16
C ASP A 197 22.20 6.41 -54.39
N VAL A 198 22.08 6.56 -53.06
CA VAL A 198 23.21 6.97 -52.20
C VAL A 198 24.34 5.94 -52.26
N GLU A 199 24.03 4.65 -52.16
CA GLU A 199 25.01 3.56 -52.23
C GLU A 199 25.69 3.49 -53.60
N ALA A 200 24.95 3.80 -54.68
CA ALA A 200 25.51 3.92 -56.02
C ALA A 200 26.32 5.21 -56.25
N GLY A 201 26.53 6.04 -55.21
CA GLY A 201 27.25 7.31 -55.29
C GLY A 201 26.51 8.40 -56.08
N ARG A 202 25.21 8.22 -56.34
CA ARG A 202 24.38 9.20 -57.05
C ARG A 202 23.86 10.25 -56.08
N SER A 203 23.92 11.52 -56.51
CA SER A 203 23.41 12.65 -55.72
C SER A 203 21.88 12.58 -55.60
N VAL A 204 21.40 12.47 -54.36
CA VAL A 204 19.96 12.41 -54.01
C VAL A 204 19.21 13.69 -54.41
N TYR A 205 19.92 14.81 -54.51
CA TYR A 205 19.34 16.11 -54.87
C TYR A 205 19.21 16.33 -56.38
N SER A 206 19.71 15.41 -57.22
CA SER A 206 19.90 15.70 -58.66
C SER A 206 18.71 15.36 -59.56
N LEU A 207 17.54 14.95 -59.03
CA LEU A 207 16.38 14.56 -59.85
C LEU A 207 15.03 15.20 -59.45
N GLY A 208 15.03 16.21 -58.58
CA GLY A 208 13.83 16.91 -58.11
C GLY A 208 13.66 18.33 -58.69
N SER A 209 13.71 18.50 -60.01
CA SER A 209 13.42 19.80 -60.65
C SER A 209 12.52 19.65 -61.87
N GLN A 210 11.28 19.15 -61.71
CA GLN A 210 10.18 19.39 -62.68
C GLN A 210 8.77 19.47 -62.07
N SER A 211 8.62 19.80 -60.79
CA SER A 211 7.31 20.15 -60.20
C SER A 211 7.30 21.61 -59.75
N SER A 212 7.40 22.51 -60.73
CA SER A 212 7.03 23.91 -60.56
C SER A 212 5.50 24.03 -60.70
N GLN A 213 4.78 23.73 -59.64
CA GLN A 213 3.48 24.36 -59.40
C GLN A 213 3.59 25.14 -58.09
N ARG A 214 3.76 26.45 -58.24
CA ARG A 214 3.67 27.46 -57.18
C ARG A 214 2.39 27.24 -56.37
N THR A 215 2.51 26.73 -55.16
CA THR A 215 1.56 27.07 -54.10
C THR A 215 1.93 28.44 -53.58
N ASN A 216 1.08 29.42 -53.89
CA ASN A 216 1.15 30.77 -53.37
C ASN A 216 1.19 30.73 -51.84
N TYR A 217 2.25 31.31 -51.26
CA TYR A 217 2.23 31.74 -49.86
C TYR A 217 1.19 32.86 -49.74
N VAL A 218 -0.02 32.50 -49.33
CA VAL A 218 -1.03 33.45 -48.89
C VAL A 218 -0.56 34.01 -47.54
N THR A 219 -0.27 35.30 -47.56
CA THR A 219 0.00 36.15 -46.41
C THR A 219 -1.15 36.06 -45.41
N PRO A 220 -0.90 35.94 -44.09
CA PRO A 220 -1.97 35.98 -43.11
C PRO A 220 -2.55 37.41 -43.05
N PRO A 221 -3.87 37.60 -43.17
CA PRO A 221 -4.46 38.92 -42.97
C PRO A 221 -4.58 39.21 -41.48
N THR A 222 -3.98 40.32 -41.08
CA THR A 222 -4.25 41.02 -39.82
C THR A 222 -5.75 41.28 -39.71
N ARG A 223 -6.46 40.51 -38.86
CA ARG A 223 -7.85 40.79 -38.49
C ARG A 223 -7.86 41.60 -37.19
N THR A 224 -8.15 42.88 -37.35
CA THR A 224 -8.68 43.79 -36.34
C THR A 224 -9.95 43.19 -35.73
N ILE A 225 -10.02 43.21 -34.40
CA ILE A 225 -11.17 42.82 -33.60
C ILE A 225 -12.17 43.99 -33.58
N PRO A 226 -13.44 43.80 -33.96
CA PRO A 226 -14.53 44.62 -33.46
C PRO A 226 -15.34 43.83 -32.43
N LEU A 227 -15.41 44.43 -31.25
CA LEU A 227 -16.31 44.10 -30.16
C LEU A 227 -17.75 44.50 -30.57
N ASN A 228 -18.69 43.55 -30.74
CA ASN A 228 -20.08 43.82 -30.37
C ASN A 228 -20.97 42.57 -30.20
N ARG A 229 -21.75 42.62 -29.13
CA ARG A 229 -22.85 41.73 -28.70
C ARG A 229 -23.98 41.66 -29.73
N GLN A 230 -24.66 40.51 -29.84
CA GLN A 230 -26.03 40.32 -29.32
C GLN A 230 -26.56 38.90 -29.55
N LEU A 231 -27.51 38.53 -28.68
CA LEU A 231 -28.23 37.26 -28.55
C LEU A 231 -28.98 36.82 -29.82
N VAL A 232 -29.25 35.51 -29.93
CA VAL A 232 -30.61 34.90 -29.98
C VAL A 232 -30.50 33.42 -30.40
N ALA A 233 -31.21 32.53 -29.67
CA ALA A 233 -31.42 31.11 -30.00
C ALA A 233 -32.46 30.94 -31.14
N PRO A 234 -32.57 29.79 -31.82
CA PRO A 234 -33.48 28.75 -31.30
C PRO A 234 -33.13 27.28 -31.63
N LEU A 235 -33.82 26.39 -30.90
CA LEU A 235 -33.98 24.94 -31.04
C LEU A 235 -34.04 24.43 -32.49
N THR A 236 -33.57 23.19 -32.72
CA THR A 236 -34.45 22.08 -33.16
C THR A 236 -33.76 20.72 -33.05
N ASN A 237 -34.62 19.71 -32.91
CA ASN A 237 -34.37 18.32 -32.57
C ASN A 237 -33.60 17.54 -33.65
N SER A 238 -32.86 16.52 -33.22
CA SER A 238 -32.76 15.28 -33.98
C SER A 238 -32.70 14.09 -33.03
N LYS A 239 -33.80 13.34 -33.00
CA LYS A 239 -33.86 11.92 -32.64
C LYS A 239 -33.34 11.16 -33.86
N ASP A 240 -32.48 10.16 -33.67
CA ASP A 240 -32.86 8.77 -33.95
C ASP A 240 -31.73 7.76 -33.68
N HIS A 241 -32.15 6.73 -32.96
CA HIS A 241 -31.75 5.31 -32.96
C HIS A 241 -30.30 4.86 -32.73
N GLN A 242 -30.13 4.31 -31.51
CA GLN A 242 -29.21 3.26 -31.10
C GLN A 242 -29.42 1.92 -31.85
N PRO A 243 -28.46 0.99 -31.73
CA PRO A 243 -28.70 -0.14 -30.81
C PRO A 243 -27.56 -0.38 -29.80
N GLU A 244 -27.92 -0.34 -28.53
CA GLU A 244 -27.81 -1.41 -27.54
C GLU A 244 -26.49 -2.19 -27.44
N GLU A 245 -25.65 -1.80 -26.48
CA GLU A 245 -24.76 -2.73 -25.79
C GLU A 245 -24.75 -2.40 -24.28
N THR A 246 -25.18 -3.38 -23.51
CA THR A 246 -25.35 -3.35 -22.06
C THR A 246 -24.00 -3.49 -21.35
N ASP A 247 -23.44 -2.37 -20.88
CA ASP A 247 -22.53 -2.40 -19.73
C ASP A 247 -22.66 -1.09 -18.93
N ARG A 248 -23.73 -1.00 -18.12
CA ARG A 248 -23.96 0.17 -17.25
C ARG A 248 -23.05 0.11 -16.03
N LYS A 249 -21.79 0.52 -16.22
CA LYS A 249 -20.98 1.08 -15.13
C LYS A 249 -21.78 2.23 -14.49
N PRO A 250 -21.91 2.30 -13.14
CA PRO A 250 -22.58 3.41 -12.50
C PRO A 250 -21.93 4.72 -12.94
N ARG A 251 -22.69 5.59 -13.64
CA ARG A 251 -22.25 6.95 -13.95
C ARG A 251 -21.93 7.63 -12.62
N ARG A 252 -20.64 7.76 -12.30
CA ARG A 252 -20.18 8.62 -11.22
C ARG A 252 -20.67 10.01 -11.56
N LEU A 253 -21.71 10.48 -10.88
CA LEU A 253 -22.15 11.86 -10.97
C LEU A 253 -20.94 12.73 -10.65
N SER A 254 -20.49 13.51 -11.61
CA SER A 254 -19.39 14.46 -11.43
C SER A 254 -19.80 15.42 -10.32
N MET A 255 -19.17 15.30 -9.15
CA MET A 255 -19.42 16.20 -8.04
C MET A 255 -19.01 17.63 -8.42
N PRO A 256 -19.75 18.67 -7.98
CA PRO A 256 -19.31 20.06 -8.13
C PRO A 256 -17.92 20.27 -7.49
N PRO A 257 -17.12 21.23 -8.01
CA PRO A 257 -15.85 21.56 -7.39
C PRO A 257 -16.06 22.10 -5.97
N THR A 258 -15.15 21.78 -5.05
CA THR A 258 -15.21 22.19 -3.64
C THR A 258 -15.34 23.69 -3.43
N SER A 259 -14.72 24.48 -4.33
CA SER A 259 -14.78 25.94 -4.31
C SER A 259 -16.19 26.51 -4.51
N SER A 260 -17.14 25.72 -5.01
CA SER A 260 -18.54 26.13 -5.17
C SER A 260 -19.36 26.02 -3.88
N SER A 261 -18.83 25.37 -2.84
CA SER A 261 -19.52 25.23 -1.55
C SER A 261 -19.34 26.49 -0.70
N LEU A 262 -20.41 26.91 -0.02
CA LEU A 262 -20.32 27.91 1.04
C LEU A 262 -19.88 27.29 2.38
N HIS A 263 -19.87 25.96 2.49
CA HIS A 263 -19.53 25.26 3.71
C HIS A 263 -18.03 25.35 4.01
N PRO A 264 -17.60 25.87 5.19
CA PRO A 264 -16.19 26.18 5.46
C PRO A 264 -15.23 24.99 5.34
N ILE A 265 -15.70 23.79 5.68
CA ILE A 265 -14.88 22.57 5.58
C ILE A 265 -14.75 22.10 4.13
N ILE A 266 -15.80 22.25 3.32
CA ILE A 266 -15.84 21.71 1.95
C ILE A 266 -15.02 22.60 1.03
N ASN A 267 -15.17 23.92 1.15
CA ASN A 267 -14.39 24.89 0.39
C ASN A 267 -12.94 25.08 0.88
N GLY A 268 -12.58 24.44 2.00
CA GLY A 268 -11.24 24.47 2.56
C GLY A 268 -10.90 25.75 3.32
N SER A 269 -11.86 26.65 3.56
CA SER A 269 -11.63 27.85 4.37
C SER A 269 -11.45 27.55 5.87
N LYS A 270 -11.96 26.41 6.34
CA LYS A 270 -11.72 25.87 7.68
C LYS A 270 -11.11 24.47 7.60
N ALA A 271 -9.91 24.29 8.15
CA ALA A 271 -9.34 22.97 8.38
C ALA A 271 -10.13 22.22 9.45
N ARG A 272 -10.44 20.95 9.21
CA ARG A 272 -11.12 20.09 10.18
C ARG A 272 -10.12 19.56 11.21
N ASN A 273 -10.37 19.80 12.51
CA ASN A 273 -9.60 19.20 13.59
C ASN A 273 -10.48 18.21 14.39
N PRO A 274 -10.39 16.90 14.14
CA PRO A 274 -11.23 15.91 14.82
C PRO A 274 -11.08 15.88 16.35
N ALA A 275 -9.93 16.31 16.88
CA ALA A 275 -9.65 16.29 18.32
C ALA A 275 -10.32 17.47 19.05
N ALA A 276 -10.40 18.64 18.41
CA ALA A 276 -10.95 19.85 19.00
C ALA A 276 -12.43 20.07 18.66
N ASP A 277 -12.82 19.78 17.42
CA ASP A 277 -14.15 20.11 16.93
C ASP A 277 -15.20 19.04 17.29
N GLY A 278 -14.82 17.81 17.66
CA GLY A 278 -15.77 16.73 18.00
C GLY A 278 -16.46 16.09 16.80
N LEU A 279 -17.65 15.50 17.01
CA LEU A 279 -18.38 14.76 15.97
C LEU A 279 -18.98 15.72 14.93
N LEU A 280 -18.63 15.52 13.65
CA LEU A 280 -19.18 16.27 12.52
C LEU A 280 -20.51 15.66 12.06
N CYS A 281 -21.58 16.45 12.06
CA CYS A 281 -22.89 16.04 11.58
C CYS A 281 -22.94 16.11 10.05
N ILE A 282 -23.10 14.96 9.38
CA ILE A 282 -23.18 14.90 7.90
C ILE A 282 -24.41 15.63 7.35
N ASN A 283 -25.46 15.83 8.16
CA ASN A 283 -26.71 16.44 7.71
C ASN A 283 -26.59 17.95 7.54
N CYS A 284 -26.07 18.66 8.55
CA CYS A 284 -25.97 20.12 8.54
C CYS A 284 -24.52 20.64 8.42
N GLY A 285 -23.52 19.78 8.61
CA GLY A 285 -22.10 20.15 8.55
C GLY A 285 -21.53 20.81 9.81
N ASP A 286 -22.36 20.99 10.83
CA ASP A 286 -21.89 21.47 12.14
C ASP A 286 -21.33 20.36 13.01
N PHE A 287 -20.63 20.78 14.06
CA PHE A 287 -20.01 19.91 15.03
C PHE A 287 -20.86 19.72 16.30
N GLY A 288 -20.57 18.67 17.07
CA GLY A 288 -21.07 18.47 18.43
C GLY A 288 -22.35 17.65 18.57
N HIS A 289 -22.92 17.13 17.48
CA HIS A 289 -24.16 16.35 17.54
C HIS A 289 -24.25 15.27 16.45
N ARG A 290 -25.17 14.31 16.63
CA ARG A 290 -25.42 13.23 15.66
C ARG A 290 -26.57 13.60 14.72
N ARG A 291 -26.63 12.94 13.55
CA ARG A 291 -27.70 13.12 12.55
C ARG A 291 -29.11 13.01 13.14
N ARG A 292 -29.33 12.13 14.14
CA ARG A 292 -30.64 11.93 14.79
C ARG A 292 -31.05 13.09 15.70
N GLU A 293 -30.10 13.88 16.16
CA GLU A 293 -30.28 15.02 17.07
C GLU A 293 -30.20 16.37 16.33
N CYS A 294 -30.02 16.34 15.01
CA CYS A 294 -29.79 17.52 14.19
C CYS A 294 -31.10 18.29 13.98
N GLN A 295 -31.17 19.53 14.49
CA GLN A 295 -32.28 20.45 14.25
C GLN A 295 -31.97 21.48 13.15
N ASN A 296 -30.72 21.52 12.66
CA ASN A 296 -30.28 22.48 11.66
C ASN A 296 -30.75 22.09 10.24
N PRO A 297 -30.90 23.06 9.33
CA PRO A 297 -31.23 22.81 7.94
C PRO A 297 -30.26 21.80 7.30
N SER A 298 -30.81 20.91 6.47
CA SER A 298 -30.02 19.89 5.77
C SER A 298 -29.22 20.52 4.63
N LEU A 299 -27.94 20.18 4.52
CA LEU A 299 -27.09 20.57 3.41
C LEU A 299 -27.55 19.90 2.11
N PRO A 300 -27.25 20.49 0.94
CA PRO A 300 -27.42 19.84 -0.36
C PRO A 300 -26.78 18.44 -0.40
N HIS A 301 -27.41 17.51 -1.11
CA HIS A 301 -26.98 16.11 -1.15
C HIS A 301 -25.50 15.93 -1.54
N TRP A 302 -24.99 16.74 -2.47
CA TRP A 302 -23.61 16.67 -2.92
C TRP A 302 -22.61 17.12 -1.84
N GLU A 303 -22.95 18.12 -1.02
CA GLU A 303 -22.15 18.57 0.12
C GLU A 303 -22.12 17.49 1.20
N GLN A 304 -23.26 16.88 1.51
CA GLN A 304 -23.32 15.75 2.45
C GLN A 304 -22.45 14.58 1.98
N ALA A 305 -22.44 14.29 0.68
CA ALA A 305 -21.61 13.24 0.11
C ALA A 305 -20.12 13.59 0.21
N TYR A 306 -19.76 14.87 0.07
CA TYR A 306 -18.40 15.35 0.32
C TYR A 306 -17.99 15.16 1.79
N LEU A 307 -18.85 15.56 2.74
CA LEU A 307 -18.60 15.38 4.16
C LEU A 307 -18.50 13.89 4.55
N ARG A 308 -19.30 13.00 3.95
CA ARG A 308 -19.16 11.54 4.13
C ARG A 308 -17.77 11.07 3.71
N ASN A 309 -17.29 11.49 2.55
CA ASN A 309 -15.95 11.14 2.07
C ASN A 309 -14.87 11.67 3.02
N CYS A 310 -15.00 12.91 3.52
CA CYS A 310 -14.07 13.47 4.50
C CYS A 310 -14.08 12.72 5.84
N VAL A 311 -15.24 12.27 6.31
CA VAL A 311 -15.36 11.47 7.55
C VAL A 311 -14.80 10.07 7.34
N GLN A 312 -15.09 9.43 6.21
CA GLN A 312 -14.67 8.07 5.88
C GLN A 312 -13.16 7.97 5.59
N ALA A 313 -12.58 8.97 4.92
CA ALA A 313 -11.14 9.08 4.74
C ALA A 313 -10.39 9.11 6.09
N ASN A 314 -10.95 9.76 7.12
CA ASN A 314 -10.36 9.78 8.47
C ASN A 314 -10.65 8.53 9.29
N LEU A 315 -11.77 7.83 9.07
CA LEU A 315 -12.07 6.57 9.76
C LEU A 315 -11.15 5.43 9.32
N ILE A 316 -10.73 5.42 8.05
CA ILE A 316 -9.73 4.46 7.54
C ILE A 316 -8.37 4.66 8.22
N THR A 317 -8.02 5.90 8.56
CA THR A 317 -6.71 6.22 9.17
C THR A 317 -6.71 6.20 10.69
N VAL A 318 -7.82 6.51 11.38
CA VAL A 318 -7.79 6.81 12.83
C VAL A 318 -8.50 5.75 13.69
N CYS A 319 -9.54 5.10 13.16
CA CYS A 319 -10.39 4.20 13.96
C CYS A 319 -9.75 2.85 14.32
N PRO A 320 -9.03 2.17 13.40
CA PRO A 320 -8.27 0.96 13.74
C PRO A 320 -7.13 1.28 14.71
N ILE A 321 -6.48 2.44 14.55
CA ILE A 321 -5.28 2.84 15.31
C ILE A 321 -5.59 3.09 16.79
N LEU A 322 -6.68 3.79 17.12
CA LEU A 322 -7.09 4.01 18.52
C LEU A 322 -7.56 2.72 19.20
N PHE A 323 -8.23 1.84 18.45
CA PHE A 323 -8.68 0.54 18.98
C PHE A 323 -7.49 -0.40 19.22
N LEU A 324 -6.52 -0.42 18.29
CA LEU A 324 -5.25 -1.14 18.40
C LEU A 324 -4.37 -0.57 19.52
N ALA A 325 -4.23 0.75 19.64
CA ALA A 325 -3.45 1.38 20.71
C ALA A 325 -3.99 1.02 22.09
N ASN A 326 -5.32 1.00 22.27
CA ASN A 326 -5.93 0.56 23.52
C ASN A 326 -5.82 -0.95 23.76
N ALA A 327 -5.90 -1.78 22.71
CA ALA A 327 -5.76 -3.23 22.83
C ALA A 327 -4.30 -3.64 23.14
N VAL A 328 -3.33 -3.04 22.46
CA VAL A 328 -1.89 -3.26 22.69
C VAL A 328 -1.49 -2.73 24.07
N ARG A 329 -1.97 -1.54 24.47
CA ARG A 329 -1.74 -1.01 25.82
C ARG A 329 -2.29 -1.95 26.91
N ARG A 330 -3.53 -2.42 26.76
CA ARG A 330 -4.13 -3.39 27.70
C ARG A 330 -3.37 -4.72 27.74
N ARG A 331 -2.88 -5.21 26.60
CA ARG A 331 -2.12 -6.45 26.52
C ARG A 331 -0.73 -6.31 27.15
N ASN A 332 -0.06 -5.19 26.94
CA ASN A 332 1.23 -4.88 27.57
C ASN A 332 1.07 -4.68 29.09
N GLU A 333 -0.04 -4.10 29.55
CA GLU A 333 -0.38 -4.03 30.97
C GLU A 333 -0.65 -5.40 31.59
N LEU A 334 -1.34 -6.30 30.87
CA LEU A 334 -1.55 -7.69 31.29
C LEU A 334 -0.22 -8.43 31.46
N HIS A 335 0.66 -8.37 30.46
CA HIS A 335 1.99 -8.98 30.57
C HIS A 335 2.87 -8.34 31.65
N ARG A 336 2.78 -7.03 31.86
CA ARG A 336 3.50 -6.35 32.95
C ARG A 336 2.98 -6.80 34.33
N ARG A 337 1.66 -6.97 34.49
CA ARG A 337 1.04 -7.51 35.72
C ARG A 337 1.43 -8.97 35.99
N GLU A 338 1.44 -9.82 34.96
CA GLU A 338 1.88 -11.21 35.08
C GLU A 338 3.35 -11.31 35.52
N ARG A 339 4.23 -10.45 34.97
CA ARG A 339 5.64 -10.38 35.41
C ARG A 339 5.78 -9.87 36.85
N SER A 340 5.01 -8.87 37.26
CA SER A 340 5.05 -8.37 38.64
C SER A 340 4.54 -9.39 39.65
N HIS A 341 3.54 -10.19 39.29
CA HIS A 341 3.00 -11.23 40.17
C HIS A 341 3.98 -12.39 40.39
N TYR A 342 4.83 -12.68 39.39
CA TYR A 342 5.88 -13.71 39.49
C TYR A 342 7.06 -13.27 40.38
N ILE A 343 7.37 -11.97 40.41
CA ILE A 343 8.44 -11.39 41.23
C ILE A 343 8.01 -11.34 42.71
N GLN A 344 6.75 -11.00 43.01
CA GLN A 344 6.25 -10.96 44.40
C GLN A 344 6.13 -12.34 45.06
N THR A 345 5.95 -13.42 44.29
CA THR A 345 5.93 -14.79 44.83
C THR A 345 7.33 -15.35 45.13
N ALA A 346 8.40 -14.72 44.65
CA ALA A 346 9.77 -15.18 44.86
C ALA A 346 10.41 -14.66 46.17
N ASP A 347 9.83 -13.64 46.80
CA ASP A 347 10.42 -12.97 47.99
C ASP A 347 9.75 -13.31 49.33
N SER A 348 8.95 -14.38 49.43
CA SER A 348 8.46 -14.88 50.72
C SER A 348 9.22 -16.13 51.17
N PRO A 349 10.24 -16.02 52.04
CA PRO A 349 10.79 -17.17 52.72
C PRO A 349 9.80 -17.61 53.80
N GLN A 350 8.87 -18.51 53.46
CA GLN A 350 8.15 -19.29 54.47
C GLN A 350 9.10 -20.37 55.01
N SER A 351 9.74 -20.01 56.12
CA SER A 351 10.32 -20.92 57.09
C SER A 351 9.24 -21.85 57.65
N ILE A 352 9.09 -23.03 57.03
CA ILE A 352 8.43 -24.19 57.65
C ILE A 352 9.41 -25.36 57.56
N LEU A 353 10.26 -25.47 58.58
CA LEU A 353 11.03 -26.68 58.86
C LEU A 353 10.07 -27.73 59.42
N PRO A 354 9.96 -28.94 58.85
CA PRO A 354 9.29 -30.03 59.51
C PRO A 354 10.18 -30.58 60.64
N GLU A 355 9.64 -30.50 61.85
CA GLU A 355 10.21 -31.01 63.10
C GLU A 355 10.35 -32.55 63.02
N PHE A 356 11.58 -33.03 62.88
CA PHE A 356 11.92 -34.46 62.97
C PHE A 356 11.79 -34.91 64.43
N ARG A 357 10.74 -35.68 64.74
CA ARG A 357 10.69 -36.48 65.98
C ARG A 357 11.40 -37.83 65.75
N PRO A 358 12.36 -38.24 66.60
CA PRO A 358 12.89 -39.58 66.57
C PRO A 358 11.91 -40.59 67.20
N PRO A 359 11.96 -41.87 66.79
CA PRO A 359 11.10 -42.91 67.34
C PRO A 359 11.57 -43.33 68.74
N TYR A 360 10.59 -43.57 69.59
CA TYR A 360 10.70 -44.08 70.95
C TYR A 360 11.49 -45.40 71.02
N MET A 361 12.34 -45.52 72.04
CA MET A 361 12.57 -46.76 72.79
C MET A 361 11.85 -46.67 74.13
#